data_AF-A0A178AJM0-F1
#
_entry.id   AF-A0A178AJM0-F1
#
_cell.length_a   1.000
_cell.length_b   1.000
_cell.length_c   1.000
_cell.angle_alpha   90.00
_cell.angle_beta   90.00
_cell.angle_gamma   90.00
#
_symmetry.space_group_name_H-M   'P 1'
#
loop_
_entity.id
_entity.type
_entity.pdbx_description
1 polymer ?
#
loop_
_entity_poly.entity_id
_entity_poly.type
_entity_poly.pdbx_seq_one_letter_code
_entity_poly.pdbx_strand_id
1 'polypeptide(L)'
;MSLLASVAVFLLAALHVYIMALEVFFWTSPAGLKAFALKPDFAAKTKNMAANQGLYNGFLAAGLFWSLVHPSAVFAPQIALFFAGCVFIAGIYGGLTANRKIFFVQALPGALCLAAVVFA
;
A
#
# COMPACT_ATOMS: atom_id res chain seq x y z
N MET A 1 -5.99 -15.93 11.74
CA MET A 1 -5.76 -15.90 10.28
C MET A 1 -4.96 -17.13 9.90
N SER A 2 -5.28 -17.78 8.78
CA SER A 2 -4.45 -18.87 8.25
C SER A 2 -3.11 -18.36 7.70
N LEU A 3 -2.18 -19.28 7.44
CA LEU A 3 -0.86 -18.93 6.89
C LEU A 3 -0.97 -18.17 5.56
N LEU A 4 -1.90 -18.57 4.68
CA LEU A 4 -2.14 -17.92 3.40
C LEU A 4 -2.56 -16.46 3.59
N ALA A 5 -3.54 -16.21 4.48
CA ALA A 5 -4.00 -14.85 4.80
C ALA A 5 -2.87 -14.00 5.40
N SER A 6 -2.09 -14.56 6.33
CA SER A 6 -0.97 -13.86 6.95
C SER A 6 0.13 -13.50 5.95
N VAL A 7 0.46 -14.39 5.00
CA VAL A 7 1.41 -14.11 3.92
C VAL A 7 0.87 -13.01 2.99
N ALA A 8 -0.40 -13.06 2.62
CA ALA A 8 -1.02 -12.04 1.78
C ALA A 8 -0.98 -10.65 2.43
N VAL A 9 -1.33 -10.55 3.72
CA VAL A 9 -1.25 -9.32 4.50
C VAL A 9 0.20 -8.82 4.61
N PHE A 10 1.16 -9.71 4.87
CA PHE A 10 2.57 -9.33 4.94
C PHE A 10 3.07 -8.75 3.63
N LEU A 11 2.78 -9.39 2.50
CA LEU A 11 3.17 -8.92 1.18
C LEU A 11 2.53 -7.57 0.85
N LEU A 12 1.25 -7.37 1.21
CA LEU A 12 0.57 -6.10 1.02
C LEU A 12 1.20 -4.99 1.87
N ALA A 13 1.52 -5.28 3.14
CA ALA A 13 2.18 -4.34 4.04
C ALA A 13 3.58 -3.96 3.51
N ALA A 14 4.38 -4.95 3.11
CA ALA A 14 5.71 -4.75 2.56
C ALA A 14 5.70 -3.91 1.27
N LEU A 15 4.71 -4.13 0.40
CA LEU A 15 4.49 -3.29 -0.78
C LEU A 15 4.24 -1.82 -0.41
N HIS A 16 3.46 -1.55 0.63
CA HIS A 16 3.18 -0.17 1.07
C HIS A 16 4.39 0.48 1.74
N VAL A 17 5.24 -0.28 2.44
CA VAL A 17 6.55 0.20 2.90
C VAL A 17 7.43 0.57 1.70
N TYR A 18 7.46 -0.26 0.66
CA TYR A 18 8.22 0.03 -0.56
C TYR A 18 7.73 1.31 -1.25
N ILE A 19 6.41 1.49 -1.40
CA ILE A 19 5.81 2.70 -1.97
C ILE A 19 6.14 3.93 -1.11
N MET A 20 5.95 3.83 0.21
CA MET A 20 6.34 4.88 1.16
C MET A 20 7.80 5.28 0.97
N ALA A 21 8.71 4.30 0.92
CA ALA A 21 10.13 4.59 0.77
C ALA A 21 10.41 5.35 -0.53
N LEU A 22 9.76 4.95 -1.63
CA LEU A 22 9.88 5.65 -2.91
C LEU A 22 9.35 7.09 -2.84
N GLU A 23 8.22 7.32 -2.20
CA GLU A 23 7.56 8.64 -2.12
C GLU A 23 8.23 9.59 -1.12
N VAL A 24 8.73 9.08 0.01
CA VAL A 24 9.37 9.88 1.06
C VAL A 24 10.83 10.15 0.75
N PHE A 25 11.60 9.11 0.43
CA PHE A 25 13.06 9.19 0.36
C PHE A 25 13.58 9.27 -1.08
N PHE A 26 12.96 8.57 -2.01
CA PHE A 26 13.50 8.40 -3.37
C PHE A 26 12.75 9.17 -4.46
N TRP A 27 11.80 10.06 -4.12
CA TRP A 27 10.91 10.71 -5.09
C TRP A 27 11.64 11.44 -6.21
N THR A 28 12.71 12.17 -5.87
CA THR A 28 13.55 12.92 -6.82
C THR A 28 14.76 12.13 -7.33
N SER A 29 14.92 10.88 -6.92
CA SER A 29 16.02 10.01 -7.36
C SER A 29 15.70 9.36 -8.72
N PRO A 30 16.70 8.81 -9.44
CA PRO A 30 16.46 8.07 -10.69
C PRO A 30 15.45 6.93 -10.54
N ALA A 31 15.43 6.26 -9.37
CA ALA A 31 14.49 5.19 -9.07
C ALA A 31 13.05 5.70 -8.96
N GLY A 32 12.82 6.81 -8.23
CA GLY A 32 11.50 7.43 -8.10
C GLY A 32 10.98 7.99 -9.42
N LEU A 33 11.84 8.69 -10.17
CA LEU A 33 11.49 9.21 -11.50
C LEU A 33 11.06 8.08 -12.44
N LYS A 34 11.76 6.94 -12.43
CA LYS A 34 11.41 5.76 -13.24
C LYS A 34 10.13 5.08 -12.76
N ALA A 35 9.97 4.89 -11.45
CA ALA A 35 8.82 4.19 -10.87
C ALA A 35 7.50 4.93 -11.16
N PHE A 36 7.50 6.26 -11.03
CA PHE A 36 6.32 7.11 -11.19
C PHE A 36 6.26 7.86 -12.54
N ALA A 37 7.23 7.61 -13.44
CA ALA A 37 7.33 8.26 -14.76
C ALA A 37 7.31 9.80 -14.68
N LEU A 38 8.10 10.38 -13.75
CA LEU A 38 8.11 11.80 -13.47
C LEU A 38 9.19 12.54 -14.27
N LYS A 39 8.90 13.80 -14.61
CA LYS A 39 9.94 14.75 -15.05
C LYS A 39 10.70 15.31 -13.84
N PRO A 40 12.02 15.54 -13.91
CA PRO A 40 12.81 16.05 -12.78
C PRO A 40 12.23 17.32 -12.14
N ASP A 41 11.88 18.33 -12.94
CA ASP A 41 11.29 19.58 -12.45
C ASP A 41 9.96 19.37 -11.70
N PHE A 42 9.12 18.46 -12.19
CA PHE A 42 7.85 18.15 -11.53
C PHE A 42 8.07 17.44 -10.20
N ALA A 43 8.98 16.47 -10.16
CA ALA A 43 9.33 15.76 -8.93
C ALA A 43 9.92 16.70 -7.88
N ALA A 44 10.78 17.64 -8.28
CA ALA A 44 11.35 18.65 -7.39
C ALA A 44 10.25 19.54 -6.77
N LYS A 45 9.31 20.02 -7.57
CA LYS A 45 8.19 20.87 -7.10
C LYS A 45 7.18 20.14 -6.21
N THR A 46 7.06 18.83 -6.35
CA THR A 46 6.06 18.02 -5.63
C THR A 46 6.62 17.17 -4.49
N LYS A 47 7.92 17.29 -4.17
CA LYS A 47 8.61 16.45 -3.18
C LYS A 47 7.89 16.37 -1.82
N ASN A 48 7.47 17.51 -1.26
CA ASN A 48 6.82 17.53 0.05
C ASN A 48 5.41 16.93 0.00
N MET A 49 4.68 17.11 -1.11
CA MET A 49 3.37 16.48 -1.32
C MET A 49 3.52 14.96 -1.39
N ALA A 50 4.50 14.48 -2.16
CA ALA A 50 4.80 13.06 -2.28
C ALA A 50 5.24 12.46 -0.94
N ALA A 51 6.09 13.14 -0.17
CA ALA A 51 6.48 12.67 1.15
C ALA A 51 5.28 12.50 2.10
N ASN A 52 4.30 13.42 2.04
CA ASN A 52 3.07 13.27 2.82
C ASN A 52 2.22 12.09 2.32
N GLN A 53 2.10 11.89 1.01
CA GLN A 53 1.45 10.70 0.42
C GLN A 53 2.12 9.40 0.87
N GLY A 54 3.45 9.38 0.91
CA GLY A 54 4.24 8.27 1.42
C GLY A 54 3.95 7.94 2.87
N LEU A 55 3.82 8.94 3.75
CA LEU A 55 3.47 8.70 5.15
C LEU A 55 2.11 8.02 5.30
N TYR A 56 1.11 8.37 4.49
CA TYR A 56 -0.18 7.66 4.49
C TYR A 56 0.00 6.18 4.08
N ASN A 57 0.82 5.89 3.06
CA ASN A 57 1.18 4.51 2.73
C ASN A 57 1.87 3.80 3.92
N GLY A 58 2.72 4.52 4.65
CA GLY A 58 3.32 4.03 5.90
C GLY A 58 2.29 3.68 6.98
N PHE A 59 1.25 4.49 7.17
CA PHE A 59 0.17 4.19 8.10
C PHE A 59 -0.64 2.96 7.69
N LEU A 60 -0.88 2.77 6.39
CA LEU A 60 -1.52 1.56 5.87
C LEU A 60 -0.67 0.32 6.17
N ALA A 61 0.64 0.38 5.91
CA ALA A 61 1.56 -0.69 6.24
C ALA A 61 1.59 -0.99 7.74
N ALA A 62 1.65 0.04 8.59
CA ALA A 62 1.65 -0.11 10.04
C ALA A 62 0.39 -0.82 10.54
N GLY A 63 -0.79 -0.46 10.03
CA GLY A 63 -2.05 -1.14 10.34
C GLY A 63 -2.07 -2.60 9.92
N LEU A 64 -1.55 -2.91 8.73
CA LEU A 64 -1.44 -4.30 8.24
C LEU A 64 -0.45 -5.12 9.08
N PHE A 65 0.74 -4.60 9.40
CA PHE A 65 1.67 -5.28 10.31
C PHE A 65 1.09 -5.46 11.71
N TRP A 66 0.38 -4.44 12.21
CA TRP A 66 -0.32 -4.53 13.49
C TRP A 66 -1.30 -5.71 13.51
N SER A 67 -2.06 -5.91 12.43
CA SER A 67 -2.97 -7.05 12.32
C SER A 67 -2.26 -8.42 12.44
N LEU A 68 -1.02 -8.54 11.95
CA LEU A 68 -0.26 -9.79 11.99
C LEU A 68 0.24 -10.15 13.38
N VAL A 69 0.57 -9.15 14.20
CA VAL A 69 1.14 -9.33 15.53
C VAL A 69 0.11 -9.18 16.66
N HIS A 70 -1.14 -8.85 16.31
CA HIS A 70 -2.19 -8.63 17.31
C HIS A 70 -2.55 -9.95 18.02
N PRO A 71 -2.62 -9.98 19.37
CA PRO A 71 -2.76 -11.22 20.14
C PRO A 71 -4.15 -11.86 20.01
N SER A 72 -5.20 -11.07 19.74
CA SER A 72 -6.55 -11.61 19.54
C SER A 72 -6.73 -12.16 18.13
N ALA A 73 -6.94 -13.48 18.03
CA ALA A 73 -7.25 -14.18 16.79
C ALA A 73 -8.57 -13.74 16.13
N VAL A 74 -9.49 -13.15 16.92
CA VAL A 74 -10.79 -12.66 16.45
C VAL A 74 -10.69 -11.22 15.93
N PHE A 75 -9.84 -10.39 16.55
CA PHE A 75 -9.71 -8.97 16.21
C PHE A 75 -8.67 -8.71 15.11
N ALA A 76 -7.59 -9.52 15.05
CA ALA A 76 -6.55 -9.43 14.03
C ALA A 76 -7.12 -9.37 12.58
N PRO A 77 -8.02 -10.27 12.16
CA PRO A 77 -8.61 -10.21 10.82
C PRO A 77 -9.37 -8.91 10.54
N GLN A 78 -10.02 -8.32 11.55
CA GLN A 78 -10.81 -7.09 11.36
C GLN A 78 -9.91 -5.90 11.03
N ILE A 79 -8.75 -5.81 11.69
CA ILE A 79 -7.72 -4.80 11.39
C ILE A 79 -7.21 -5.03 9.95
N ALA A 80 -6.87 -6.27 9.59
CA ALA A 80 -6.40 -6.61 8.25
C ALA A 80 -7.42 -6.21 7.17
N LEU A 81 -8.70 -6.55 7.37
CA LEU A 81 -9.79 -6.23 6.44
C LEU A 81 -9.98 -4.72 6.29
N PHE A 82 -9.93 -3.96 7.39
CA PHE A 82 -10.07 -2.51 7.34
C PHE A 82 -8.96 -1.88 6.48
N PHE A 83 -7.70 -2.17 6.79
CA PHE A 83 -6.57 -1.58 6.07
C PHE A 83 -6.46 -2.09 4.63
N ALA A 84 -6.66 -3.39 4.37
CA ALA A 84 -6.70 -3.92 3.01
C ALA A 84 -7.87 -3.35 2.20
N GLY A 85 -9.01 -3.06 2.85
CA GLY A 85 -10.14 -2.36 2.25
C GLY A 85 -9.79 -0.93 1.84
N CYS A 86 -9.12 -0.17 2.71
CA CYS A 86 -8.59 1.15 2.36
C CYS A 86 -7.66 1.09 1.15
N VAL A 87 -6.72 0.14 1.14
CA VAL A 87 -5.80 -0.07 0.00
C VAL A 87 -6.56 -0.39 -1.29
N PHE A 88 -7.54 -1.28 -1.23
CA PHE A 88 -8.33 -1.67 -2.40
C PHE A 88 -9.09 -0.48 -3.00
N ILE A 89 -9.79 0.29 -2.16
CA ILE A 89 -10.57 1.45 -2.59
C ILE A 89 -9.65 2.55 -3.14
N ALA A 90 -8.55 2.86 -2.45
CA ALA A 90 -7.57 3.84 -2.91
C ALA A 90 -6.93 3.41 -4.22
N GLY A 91 -6.62 2.11 -4.38
CA GLY A 91 -6.08 1.53 -5.59
C GLY A 91 -7.04 1.64 -6.79
N ILE A 92 -8.35 1.43 -6.58
CA ILE A 92 -9.36 1.65 -7.62
C ILE A 92 -9.38 3.12 -8.01
N TYR A 93 -9.52 4.02 -7.03
CA TYR A 93 -9.62 5.45 -7.28
C TYR A 93 -8.38 5.98 -8.00
N GLY A 94 -7.18 5.64 -7.53
CA GLY A 94 -5.91 6.01 -8.16
C GLY A 94 -5.74 5.38 -9.56
N GLY A 95 -6.20 4.15 -9.75
CA GLY A 95 -6.21 3.47 -11.05
C GLY A 95 -7.08 4.17 -12.10
N LEU A 96 -8.21 4.73 -11.67
CA LEU A 96 -9.16 5.45 -12.53
C LEU A 96 -8.75 6.91 -12.78
N THR A 97 -8.11 7.57 -11.81
CA THR A 97 -7.88 9.03 -11.84
C THR A 97 -6.45 9.45 -12.16
N ALA A 98 -5.45 8.68 -11.73
CA ALA A 98 -4.05 9.09 -11.82
C ALA A 98 -3.25 8.23 -12.81
N ASN A 99 -3.24 6.91 -12.62
CA ASN A 99 -2.47 6.01 -13.47
C ASN A 99 -3.04 4.59 -13.41
N ARG A 100 -3.39 4.02 -14.57
CA ARG A 100 -3.93 2.65 -14.67
C ARG A 100 -3.05 1.58 -14.02
N LYS A 101 -1.73 1.80 -13.94
CA LYS A 101 -0.81 0.88 -13.23
C LYS A 101 -1.15 0.72 -11.75
N ILE A 102 -1.72 1.73 -11.11
CA ILE A 102 -2.11 1.70 -9.69
C ILE A 102 -3.17 0.62 -9.45
N PHE A 103 -4.04 0.35 -10.43
CA PHE A 103 -5.00 -0.75 -10.32
C PHE A 103 -4.29 -2.10 -10.11
N PHE A 104 -3.25 -2.38 -10.90
CA PHE A 104 -2.52 -3.65 -10.83
C PHE A 104 -1.55 -3.73 -9.64
N VAL A 105 -1.01 -2.60 -9.20
CA VAL A 105 -0.03 -2.56 -8.11
C VAL A 105 -0.69 -2.42 -6.74
N GLN A 106 -1.87 -1.80 -6.62
CA GLN A 106 -2.54 -1.60 -5.33
C GLN A 106 -3.90 -2.30 -5.26
N ALA A 107 -4.81 -2.03 -6.20
CA ALA A 107 -6.18 -2.57 -6.11
C ALA A 107 -6.19 -4.11 -6.18
N LEU A 108 -5.49 -4.69 -7.16
CA LEU A 108 -5.45 -6.14 -7.32
C LEU A 108 -4.81 -6.84 -6.09
N PRO A 109 -3.63 -6.43 -5.58
CA PRO A 109 -3.09 -6.98 -4.34
C PRO A 109 -3.99 -6.78 -3.12
N GLY A 110 -4.65 -5.62 -3.00
CA GLY A 110 -5.64 -5.36 -1.95
C GLY A 110 -6.82 -6.33 -2.02
N ALA A 111 -7.38 -6.56 -3.21
CA ALA A 111 -8.47 -7.51 -3.43
C ALA A 111 -8.07 -8.96 -3.11
N LEU A 112 -6.87 -9.38 -3.53
CA LEU A 112 -6.35 -10.71 -3.23
C LEU A 112 -6.13 -10.90 -1.71
N CYS A 113 -5.62 -9.87 -1.03
CA CYS A 113 -5.48 -9.88 0.41
C CYS A 113 -6.84 -9.97 1.12
N LEU A 114 -7.83 -9.18 0.69
CA LEU A 114 -9.20 -9.24 1.21
C LEU A 114 -9.78 -10.65 1.05
N ALA A 115 -9.69 -11.23 -0.15
CA ALA A 115 -10.18 -12.58 -0.42
C ALA A 115 -9.48 -13.62 0.47
N ALA A 116 -8.16 -13.51 0.63
CA ALA A 116 -7.41 -14.42 1.49
C ALA A 116 -7.83 -14.31 2.96
N VAL A 117 -8.15 -13.12 3.47
CA VAL A 117 -8.58 -12.96 4.87
C VAL A 117 -10.03 -13.40 5.09
N VAL A 118 -10.91 -13.23 4.10
CA VAL A 118 -12.33 -13.61 4.21
C VAL A 118 -12.57 -15.11 4.06
N PHE A 119 -11.84 -15.76 3.15
CA PHE A 119 -12.13 -17.15 2.75
C PHE A 119 -11.18 -18.21 3.33
N ALA A 120 -10.17 -17.81 4.12
CA ALA A 120 -9.14 -18.71 4.64
C ALA A 120 -9.06 -18.76 6.17
#